data_AF-A0A2S6RAG2-F1
#
_entry.id   AF-A0A2S6RAG2-F1
#
_cell.length_a   1.000
_cell.length_b   1.000
_cell.length_c   1.000
_cell.angle_alpha   90.00
_cell.angle_beta   90.00
_cell.angle_gamma   90.00
#
_symmetry.space_group_name_H-M   'P 1'
#
loop_
_entity.id
_entity.type
_entity.pdbx_description
1 polymer ?
#
loop_
_entity_poly.entity_id
_entity_poly.type
_entity_poly.pdbx_seq_one_letter_code
_entity_poly.pdbx_strand_id
1 'polypeptide(L)'
;DFVYQKKKPFLGICIGMQLMAEKSFERIESLGLGYFESQVKKISVKNKSIKIPHMGWNEIRLVNSDYKKSFNSLLTGDFYFVHSYEMICKNKNDIIATVNYGKEIVAAVCKENIIGVQFHPEKSQEHGQKLINNFLDWNP
;
A
#
# COMPACT_ATOMS: atom_id res chain seq x y z
N ASP A 1 -7.59 11.13 -17.46
CA ASP A 1 -9.06 11.03 -17.69
C ASP A 1 -9.74 9.92 -16.91
N PHE A 2 -9.36 8.64 -17.08
CA PHE A 2 -10.07 7.52 -16.41
C PHE A 2 -10.06 7.56 -14.88
N VAL A 3 -8.92 7.91 -14.28
CA VAL A 3 -8.78 7.98 -12.81
C VAL A 3 -9.44 9.23 -12.24
N TYR A 4 -9.20 10.41 -12.81
CA TYR A 4 -9.66 11.68 -12.22
C TYR A 4 -11.04 12.15 -12.66
N GLN A 5 -11.39 11.99 -13.94
CA GLN A 5 -12.66 12.50 -14.49
C GLN A 5 -13.73 11.42 -14.45
N LYS A 6 -13.41 10.20 -14.93
CA LYS A 6 -14.36 9.08 -14.95
C LYS A 6 -14.40 8.30 -13.64
N LYS A 7 -13.53 8.63 -12.67
CA LYS A 7 -13.43 8.01 -11.35
C LYS A 7 -13.46 6.47 -11.38
N LYS A 8 -12.84 5.86 -12.39
CA LYS A 8 -12.78 4.40 -12.47
C LYS A 8 -11.88 3.86 -11.35
N PRO A 9 -12.27 2.77 -10.67
CA PRO A 9 -11.43 2.13 -9.67
C PRO A 9 -10.02 1.87 -10.21
N PHE A 10 -9.01 2.24 -9.43
CA PHE A 10 -7.60 2.13 -9.80
C PHE A 10 -6.81 1.48 -8.67
N LEU A 11 -6.13 0.37 -8.97
CA LEU A 11 -5.30 -0.38 -8.02
C LEU A 11 -3.82 -0.29 -8.40
N GLY A 12 -3.01 0.24 -7.49
CA GLY A 12 -1.55 0.20 -7.57
C GLY A 12 -0.97 -0.90 -6.68
N ILE A 13 -0.09 -1.73 -7.23
CA ILE A 13 0.55 -2.86 -6.52
C ILE A 13 2.06 -2.63 -6.42
N CYS A 14 2.61 -2.70 -5.21
CA CYS A 14 4.04 -2.54 -4.91
C CYS A 14 4.60 -1.24 -5.50
N ILE A 15 5.40 -1.30 -6.57
CA ILE A 15 5.89 -0.11 -7.27
C ILE A 15 4.73 0.75 -7.80
N GLY A 16 3.60 0.13 -8.18
CA GLY A 16 2.40 0.84 -8.59
C GLY A 16 1.82 1.72 -7.49
N MET A 17 1.85 1.28 -6.24
CA MET A 17 1.50 2.13 -5.08
C MET A 17 2.54 3.24 -4.89
N GLN A 18 3.82 2.92 -5.00
CA GLN A 18 4.91 3.90 -4.83
C GLN A 18 4.88 5.02 -5.88
N LEU A 19 4.51 4.69 -7.12
CA LEU A 19 4.31 5.67 -8.20
C LEU A 19 3.19 6.68 -7.89
N MET A 20 2.24 6.35 -7.00
CA MET A 20 1.17 7.27 -6.60
C MET A 20 1.65 8.39 -5.67
N ALA A 21 2.87 8.28 -5.12
CA ALA A 21 3.46 9.34 -4.30
C ALA A 21 3.76 10.59 -5.12
N GLU A 22 4.02 11.70 -4.43
CA GLU A 22 4.53 12.92 -5.08
C GLU A 22 5.99 12.75 -5.51
N LYS A 23 6.79 12.06 -4.68
CA LYS A 23 8.23 11.90 -4.89
C LYS A 23 8.73 10.53 -4.47
N SER A 24 9.74 10.03 -5.16
CA SER A 24 10.52 8.86 -4.76
C SER A 24 12.00 9.22 -4.62
N PHE A 25 12.66 8.62 -3.63
CA PHE A 25 14.10 8.69 -3.41
C PHE A 25 14.78 7.33 -3.68
N GLU A 26 14.13 6.46 -4.46
CA GLU A 26 14.77 5.24 -4.95
C GLU A 26 15.83 5.57 -5.99
N ARG A 27 17.10 5.34 -5.61
CA ARG A 27 18.33 5.66 -6.36
C ARG A 27 18.56 7.16 -6.58
N ILE A 28 17.60 7.87 -7.16
CA ILE A 28 17.61 9.31 -7.40
C ILE A 28 16.28 9.92 -6.94
N GLU A 29 16.25 11.24 -6.72
CA GLU A 29 14.97 11.93 -6.55
C GLU A 29 14.22 11.93 -7.88
N SER A 30 12.97 11.49 -7.86
CA SER A 30 12.06 11.46 -9.01
C SER A 30 10.66 11.87 -8.61
N LEU A 31 9.91 12.46 -9.55
CA LEU A 31 8.51 12.80 -9.37
C LEU A 31 7.63 11.58 -9.64
N GLY A 32 6.62 11.38 -8.81
CA GLY A 32 5.55 10.41 -9.05
C GLY A 32 4.28 11.08 -9.59
N LEU A 33 3.17 10.34 -9.53
CA LEU A 33 1.87 10.79 -10.03
C LEU A 33 1.20 11.83 -9.12
N GLY A 34 1.64 11.95 -7.86
CA GLY A 34 1.11 12.94 -6.92
C GLY A 34 -0.34 12.70 -6.51
N TYR A 35 -0.78 11.45 -6.44
CA TYR A 35 -2.16 11.10 -6.03
C TYR A 35 -2.33 11.24 -4.51
N PHE A 36 -1.24 11.01 -3.77
CA PHE A 36 -1.16 11.14 -2.32
C PHE A 36 -0.01 12.08 -1.94
N GLU A 37 -0.25 13.01 -1.00
CA GLU A 37 0.78 13.84 -0.37
C GLU A 37 1.75 12.96 0.43
N SER A 38 2.74 12.41 -0.26
CA SER A 38 3.56 11.33 0.27
C SER A 38 4.90 11.21 -0.46
N GLN A 39 5.85 10.55 0.19
CA GLN A 39 7.18 10.32 -0.36
C GLN A 39 7.61 8.87 -0.16
N VAL A 40 8.35 8.32 -1.14
CA VAL A 40 8.90 6.97 -1.06
C VAL A 40 10.37 7.02 -0.63
N LYS A 41 10.72 6.39 0.50
CA LYS A 41 12.08 6.40 1.07
C LYS A 41 12.55 4.99 1.41
N LYS A 42 13.87 4.79 1.47
CA LYS A 42 14.45 3.50 1.86
C LYS A 42 14.03 3.18 3.29
N ILE A 43 13.60 1.93 3.52
CA ILE A 43 13.24 1.46 4.85
C ILE A 43 14.46 1.62 5.77
N SER A 44 14.24 2.31 6.89
CA SER A 44 15.25 2.52 7.94
C SER A 44 14.66 2.07 9.27
N VAL A 45 15.31 1.07 9.87
CA VAL A 45 14.94 0.44 11.14
C VAL A 45 16.10 0.54 12.12
N LYS A 46 15.81 0.73 13.42
CA LYS A 46 16.84 0.84 14.45
C LYS A 46 17.55 -0.50 14.70
N ASN A 47 16.80 -1.60 14.64
CA ASN A 47 17.33 -2.93 14.86
C ASN A 47 18.03 -3.46 13.59
N LYS A 48 19.36 -3.56 13.64
CA LYS A 48 20.20 -4.05 12.52
C LYS A 48 20.03 -5.54 12.21
N SER A 49 19.39 -6.33 13.08
CA SER A 49 19.10 -7.74 12.80
C SER A 49 17.98 -7.91 11.76
N ILE A 50 17.16 -6.87 11.54
CA ILE A 50 16.09 -6.87 10.56
C ILE A 50 16.69 -6.65 9.17
N LYS A 51 16.49 -7.62 8.28
CA LYS A 51 17.06 -7.59 6.92
C LYS A 51 16.25 -6.65 6.02
N ILE A 52 16.93 -5.99 5.09
CA ILE A 52 16.30 -5.24 3.99
C ILE A 52 16.71 -5.91 2.68
N PRO A 53 15.77 -6.26 1.77
CA PRO A 53 14.36 -5.89 1.74
C PRO A 53 13.49 -6.50 2.84
N HIS A 54 12.36 -5.85 3.15
CA HIS A 54 11.21 -6.51 3.78
C HIS A 54 10.71 -7.56 2.80
N MET A 55 10.94 -8.83 3.12
CA MET A 55 10.66 -9.95 2.23
C MET A 55 10.05 -11.12 2.99
N GLY A 56 8.91 -11.61 2.51
CA GLY A 56 8.18 -12.72 3.09
C GLY A 56 6.75 -12.36 3.44
N TRP A 57 6.10 -13.28 4.14
CA TRP A 57 4.74 -13.09 4.65
C TRP A 57 4.77 -12.22 5.89
N ASN A 58 3.86 -11.24 5.96
CA ASN A 58 3.70 -10.39 7.13
C ASN A 58 2.23 -10.00 7.32
N GLU A 59 1.81 -9.95 8.57
CA GLU A 59 0.44 -9.65 8.95
C GLU A 59 0.20 -8.14 8.90
N ILE A 60 -0.81 -7.74 8.14
CA ILE A 60 -1.24 -6.34 8.09
C ILE A 60 -2.34 -6.07 9.11
N ARG A 61 -2.47 -4.81 9.50
CA ARG A 61 -3.55 -4.31 10.34
C ARG A 61 -4.30 -3.22 9.62
N LEU A 62 -5.61 -3.37 9.50
CA LEU A 62 -6.47 -2.28 9.08
C LEU A 62 -6.49 -1.17 10.15
N VAL A 63 -6.19 0.06 9.77
CA VAL A 63 -6.16 1.22 10.67
C VAL A 63 -7.27 2.25 10.41
N ASN A 64 -7.95 2.15 9.25
CA ASN A 64 -9.11 2.97 8.94
C ASN A 64 -10.38 2.10 8.85
N SER A 65 -11.33 2.33 9.75
CA SER A 65 -12.55 1.53 9.85
C SER A 65 -13.53 1.71 8.69
N ASP A 66 -13.46 2.82 7.97
CA ASP A 66 -14.41 3.15 6.91
C ASP A 66 -14.29 2.18 5.73
N TYR A 67 -13.11 1.58 5.56
CA TYR A 67 -12.81 0.63 4.50
C TYR A 67 -13.03 -0.83 4.89
N LYS A 68 -13.52 -1.12 6.11
CA LYS A 68 -13.77 -2.50 6.58
C LYS A 68 -14.75 -3.26 5.69
N LYS A 69 -15.76 -2.56 5.15
CA LYS A 69 -16.79 -3.18 4.31
C LYS A 69 -16.24 -3.49 2.91
N SER A 70 -15.62 -2.50 2.27
CA SER A 70 -15.11 -2.62 0.90
C SER A 70 -13.87 -3.50 0.80
N PHE A 71 -13.02 -3.52 1.83
CA PHE A 71 -11.75 -4.25 1.84
C PHE A 71 -11.60 -5.10 3.09
N ASN A 72 -12.58 -5.97 3.33
CA ASN A 72 -12.59 -6.89 4.48
C ASN A 72 -11.38 -7.86 4.52
N SER A 73 -10.70 -8.07 3.38
CA SER A 73 -9.47 -8.86 3.28
C SER A 73 -8.29 -8.23 4.01
N LEU A 74 -8.38 -6.93 4.33
CA LEU A 74 -7.37 -6.19 5.07
C LEU A 74 -7.56 -6.24 6.59
N LEU A 75 -8.68 -6.80 7.09
CA LEU A 75 -8.99 -6.84 8.53
C LEU A 75 -7.95 -7.65 9.32
N THR A 76 -7.61 -8.83 8.80
CA THR A 76 -6.65 -9.78 9.36
C THR A 76 -6.15 -10.61 8.18
N GLY A 77 -4.87 -10.48 7.83
CA GLY A 77 -4.35 -11.21 6.67
C GLY A 77 -2.84 -11.13 6.56
N ASP A 78 -2.25 -12.27 6.24
CA ASP A 78 -0.85 -12.36 5.83
C ASP A 78 -0.75 -12.09 4.34
N PHE A 79 0.08 -11.13 3.98
CA PHE A 79 0.38 -10.81 2.59
C PHE A 79 1.87 -10.94 2.31
N TYR A 80 2.21 -11.25 1.06
CA TYR A 80 3.59 -11.39 0.63
C TYR A 80 4.19 -10.04 0.25
N PHE A 81 5.23 -9.63 0.98
CA PHE A 81 6.00 -8.42 0.73
C PHE A 81 7.35 -8.74 0.10
N VAL A 82 7.84 -7.83 -0.76
CA VAL A 82 9.21 -7.83 -1.26
C VAL A 82 9.61 -6.42 -1.68
N HIS A 83 10.11 -5.61 -0.75
CA HIS A 83 10.46 -4.22 -1.02
C HIS A 83 11.54 -3.67 -0.08
N SER A 84 12.36 -2.72 -0.57
CA SER A 84 13.36 -2.02 0.23
C SER A 84 12.96 -0.58 0.59
N TYR A 85 11.85 -0.10 0.03
CA TYR A 85 11.38 1.28 0.13
C TYR A 85 9.95 1.31 0.65
N GLU A 86 9.61 2.31 1.44
CA GLU A 86 8.28 2.52 2.02
C GLU A 86 7.70 3.87 1.59
N MET A 87 6.37 3.93 1.47
CA MET A 87 5.64 5.18 1.31
C MET A 87 5.38 5.82 2.67
N ILE A 88 5.73 7.10 2.80
CA ILE A 88 5.47 7.92 3.99
C ILE A 88 4.41 8.94 3.62
N CYS A 89 3.20 8.76 4.15
CA CYS A 89 2.05 9.63 3.89
C CYS A 89 1.98 10.77 4.91
N LYS A 90 1.74 11.99 4.44
CA LYS A 90 1.52 13.16 5.30
C LYS A 90 0.10 13.18 5.87
N ASN A 91 -0.89 12.83 5.05
CA ASN A 91 -2.28 12.68 5.47
C ASN A 91 -2.53 11.26 6.00
N LYS A 92 -2.85 11.14 7.28
CA LYS A 92 -3.12 9.84 7.91
C LYS A 92 -4.46 9.23 7.48
N ASN A 93 -5.42 10.04 7.04
CA ASN A 93 -6.73 9.55 6.62
C ASN A 93 -6.65 8.71 5.34
N ASP A 94 -5.59 8.92 4.55
CA ASP A 94 -5.34 8.15 3.32
C ASP A 94 -4.76 6.76 3.63
N ILE A 95 -4.25 6.51 4.85
CA ILE A 95 -3.67 5.22 5.25
C ILE A 95 -4.80 4.30 5.71
N ILE A 96 -4.98 3.17 5.04
CA ILE A 96 -6.04 2.22 5.38
C ILE A 96 -5.51 0.97 6.07
N ALA A 97 -4.27 0.57 5.80
CA ALA A 97 -3.62 -0.54 6.50
C ALA A 97 -2.13 -0.28 6.75
N THR A 98 -1.62 -0.81 7.86
CA THR A 98 -0.20 -0.78 8.22
C THR A 98 0.34 -2.17 8.48
N VAL A 99 1.66 -2.31 8.50
CA VAL A 99 2.39 -3.54 8.83
C VAL A 99 3.54 -3.20 9.77
N ASN A 100 3.88 -4.11 10.69
CA ASN A 100 5.07 -3.95 11.51
C ASN A 100 6.26 -4.69 10.89
N TYR A 101 7.33 -3.95 10.60
CA TYR A 101 8.61 -4.52 10.18
C TYR A 101 9.78 -3.80 10.87
N GLY A 102 9.87 -3.95 12.20
CA GLY A 102 10.83 -3.20 13.04
C GLY A 102 10.42 -1.76 13.33
N LYS A 103 9.43 -1.29 12.60
CA LYS A 103 8.63 -0.08 12.81
C LYS A 103 7.31 -0.25 12.06
N GLU A 104 6.37 0.65 12.28
CA GLU A 104 5.15 0.70 11.48
C GLU A 104 5.45 1.25 10.08
N ILE A 105 4.97 0.53 9.06
CA ILE A 105 5.07 0.86 7.64
C ILE A 105 3.67 0.90 7.03
N VAL A 106 3.43 1.81 6.10
CA VAL A 106 2.18 1.87 5.33
C VAL A 106 2.08 0.66 4.42
N ALA A 107 1.06 -0.18 4.63
CA ALA A 107 0.81 -1.38 3.84
C ALA A 107 -0.21 -1.13 2.72
N ALA A 108 -1.19 -0.25 2.96
CA ALA A 108 -2.15 0.16 1.95
C ALA A 108 -2.65 1.60 2.17
N VAL A 109 -2.92 2.29 1.07
CA VAL A 109 -3.52 3.63 1.02
C VAL A 109 -4.79 3.63 0.17
N CYS A 110 -5.73 4.50 0.48
CA CYS A 110 -6.91 4.69 -0.33
C CYS A 110 -7.42 6.13 -0.26
N LYS A 111 -7.80 6.67 -1.42
CA LYS A 111 -8.43 7.99 -1.57
C LYS A 111 -9.40 7.94 -2.75
N GLU A 112 -10.67 8.17 -2.47
CA GLU A 112 -11.75 8.14 -3.47
C GLU A 112 -11.74 6.80 -4.24
N ASN A 113 -11.49 6.81 -5.54
CA ASN A 113 -11.46 5.63 -6.42
C ASN A 113 -10.07 5.00 -6.57
N ILE A 114 -9.08 5.43 -5.79
CA ILE A 114 -7.67 5.02 -5.91
C ILE A 114 -7.26 4.24 -4.68
N ILE A 115 -6.80 3.01 -4.86
CA ILE A 115 -6.23 2.16 -3.81
C ILE A 115 -4.81 1.75 -4.20
N GLY A 116 -3.88 1.82 -3.25
CA GLY A 116 -2.51 1.34 -3.38
C GLY A 116 -2.20 0.31 -2.31
N VAL A 117 -1.55 -0.79 -2.67
CA VAL A 117 -1.06 -1.82 -1.75
C VAL A 117 0.44 -2.06 -1.95
N GLN A 118 1.19 -2.16 -0.85
CA GLN A 118 2.65 -2.34 -0.90
C GLN A 118 3.04 -3.82 -1.10
N PHE A 119 2.20 -4.73 -0.63
CA PHE A 119 2.34 -6.17 -0.83
C PHE A 119 1.85 -6.59 -2.23
N HIS A 120 2.10 -7.85 -2.56
CA HIS A 120 1.73 -8.48 -3.83
C HIS A 120 0.49 -9.38 -3.65
N PRO A 121 -0.74 -8.89 -3.88
CA PRO A 121 -1.94 -9.71 -3.73
C PRO A 121 -1.92 -10.93 -4.65
N GLU A 122 -1.32 -10.85 -5.84
CA GLU A 122 -1.16 -11.97 -6.76
C GLU A 122 -0.23 -13.09 -6.22
N LYS A 123 0.55 -12.81 -5.17
CA LYS A 123 1.43 -13.77 -4.49
C LYS A 123 0.95 -14.13 -3.08
N SER A 124 -0.20 -13.60 -2.66
CA SER A 124 -0.70 -13.69 -1.28
C SER A 124 -1.83 -14.72 -1.10
N GLN A 125 -1.89 -15.73 -1.97
CA GLN A 125 -2.87 -16.84 -1.92
C GLN A 125 -4.32 -16.34 -1.73
N GLU A 126 -5.09 -16.99 -0.85
CA GLU A 126 -6.51 -16.70 -0.64
C GLU A 126 -6.76 -15.27 -0.17
N HIS A 127 -5.93 -14.72 0.72
CA HIS A 127 -6.04 -13.32 1.16
C HIS A 127 -5.84 -12.34 0.01
N GLY A 128 -4.85 -12.62 -0.83
CA GLY A 128 -4.56 -11.87 -2.05
C GLY A 128 -5.69 -11.92 -3.06
N GLN A 129 -6.20 -13.12 -3.35
CA GLN A 129 -7.34 -13.32 -4.24
C GLN A 129 -8.59 -12.58 -3.74
N LYS A 130 -8.85 -12.64 -2.42
CA LYS A 130 -9.98 -11.93 -1.81
C LYS A 130 -9.85 -10.42 -1.94
N LEU A 131 -8.64 -9.86 -1.80
CA LEU A 131 -8.40 -8.43 -2.05
C LEU A 131 -8.68 -8.06 -3.51
N ILE A 132 -8.25 -8.88 -4.46
CA ILE A 132 -8.51 -8.63 -5.89
C ILE A 132 -10.02 -8.68 -6.17
N ASN A 133 -10.74 -9.66 -5.63
CA ASN A 133 -12.20 -9.72 -5.76
C ASN A 133 -12.88 -8.49 -5.13
N ASN A 134 -12.46 -8.11 -3.92
CA ASN A 134 -12.94 -6.89 -3.27
C ASN A 134 -12.76 -5.65 -4.16
N PHE A 135 -11.60 -5.53 -4.83
CA PHE A 135 -11.35 -4.43 -5.76
C PHE A 135 -12.22 -4.49 -7.03
N LEU A 136 -12.44 -5.67 -7.60
CA LEU A 136 -13.29 -5.85 -8.79
C LEU A 136 -14.76 -5.54 -8.51
N ASP A 137 -15.22 -5.85 -7.29
CA ASP A 137 -16.59 -5.56 -6.83
C ASP A 137 -16.75 -4.14 -6.26
N TRP A 138 -15.65 -3.40 -6.12
CA TRP A 138 -15.66 -2.08 -5.48
C TRP A 138 -16.26 -1.02 -6.40
N ASN A 139 -17.31 -0.36 -5.90
CA ASN A 139 -17.98 0.77 -6.54
C ASN A 139 -17.91 2.04 -5.65
N PRO A 140 -16.76 2.74 -5.64
CA PRO A 140 -16.53 3.95 -4.84
C PRO A 140 -17.31 5.18 -5.29
#